data_AF-A0A0J8UIP7-F1
#
_entry.id   AF-A0A0J8UIP7-F1
#
_cell.length_a   1.000
_cell.length_b   1.000
_cell.length_c   1.000
_cell.angle_alpha   90.00
_cell.angle_beta   90.00
_cell.angle_gamma   90.00
#
_symmetry.space_group_name_H-M   'P 1'
#
loop_
_entity.id
_entity.type
_entity.pdbx_description
1 polymer ?
#
loop_
_entity_poly.entity_id
_entity_poly.type
_entity_poly.pdbx_seq_one_letter_code
_entity_poly.pdbx_strand_id
1 'polypeptide(L)'
;MTTPEAPAKADRPAKKPRDEGQWALGSREPLNHNEQFKQEDDALNVRDRILNVYSRDGFASIAKDDLRGRFRWMGLYTQRTEGYDGTFTGDDNADLLEAEYFMMRVRTDGKALSAQAVRTLGQISVDFARDSADITDRENLQYHWLRIEDIPEVWRRLDEVGLQTMEACGDCPRGMLGSPLAGDSLVEVLDPTPALKEIERLYIGSPEFSNLPRKFKTAISGLQDVAHEINDVSFIGVNHPEHGPGLDLWVGGGLSTNPMLAQRVGVWVPLEEVAEVWAGVVGIFRDYGYRRLRSKARLKFLVKDWGTEKFREVLEQEYLKRPLIDGPAPEQVPHTVDHVGVQKIRNGLNAVGVSAIAGRVSGTILTKVADLMEAAGSDRARLTAYQKLIILDVPDEKLDALRAGLDALGLQSQPSHWRQNLMACTGIEYCKLSFADTRGRAQHLVPELEARLGDLNAELDVPVTVNINGCPNSCARIQVADIGFKGQMVDDGNGPEEGFQVHLGGSLGLDSGFGRKLRQHKVLATELGDYIERVVRNFVKQREGNERFAQWAVRADEADLR
;
A
#
# COMPACT_ATOMS: atom_id res chain seq x y z
N MET A 1 3.31 46.50 -53.13
CA MET A 1 3.65 45.07 -52.95
C MET A 1 2.71 44.52 -51.91
N THR A 2 1.67 43.81 -52.35
CA THR A 2 0.68 43.16 -51.50
C THR A 2 1.18 41.77 -51.14
N THR A 3 1.35 41.51 -49.84
CA THR A 3 1.76 40.22 -49.30
C THR A 3 0.61 39.20 -49.48
N PRO A 4 0.84 37.99 -50.00
CA PRO A 4 -0.22 37.01 -50.14
C PRO A 4 -0.58 36.39 -48.79
N GLU A 5 -1.88 36.29 -48.53
CA GLU A 5 -2.46 35.60 -47.37
C GLU A 5 -2.13 34.10 -47.42
N ALA A 6 -1.69 33.53 -46.29
CA ALA A 6 -1.40 32.11 -46.17
C ALA A 6 -2.69 31.27 -46.17
N PRO A 7 -2.71 30.09 -46.80
CA PRO A 7 -3.93 29.29 -46.90
C PRO A 7 -4.32 28.72 -45.53
N ALA A 8 -5.61 28.78 -45.22
CA ALA A 8 -6.20 28.18 -44.04
C ALA A 8 -5.89 26.67 -43.98
N LYS A 9 -5.39 26.19 -42.84
CA LYS A 9 -5.15 24.76 -42.59
C LYS A 9 -6.50 24.03 -42.62
N ALA A 10 -6.64 23.08 -43.53
CA ALA A 10 -7.76 22.14 -43.55
C ALA A 10 -7.81 21.35 -42.23
N ASP A 11 -9.00 21.24 -41.65
CA ASP A 11 -9.27 20.41 -40.48
C ASP A 11 -8.87 18.96 -40.78
N ARG A 12 -7.93 18.44 -39.99
CA ARG A 12 -7.56 17.02 -40.06
C ARG A 12 -8.74 16.19 -39.56
N PRO A 13 -9.16 15.13 -40.28
CA PRO A 13 -10.21 14.25 -39.79
C PRO A 13 -9.80 13.67 -38.43
N ALA A 14 -10.72 13.70 -37.47
CA ALA A 14 -10.50 13.12 -36.14
C ALA A 14 -10.07 11.66 -36.31
N LYS A 15 -8.85 11.33 -35.84
CA LYS A 15 -8.39 9.93 -35.83
C LYS A 15 -9.42 9.11 -35.05
N LYS A 16 -9.87 7.99 -35.64
CA LYS A 16 -10.65 6.99 -34.90
C LYS A 16 -9.95 6.71 -33.56
N PRO A 17 -10.69 6.70 -32.43
CA PRO A 17 -10.12 6.35 -31.15
C PRO A 17 -9.37 5.02 -31.27
N ARG A 18 -8.15 4.97 -30.75
CA ARG A 18 -7.37 3.74 -30.72
C ARG A 18 -8.09 2.75 -29.80
N ASP A 19 -8.16 1.49 -30.21
CA ASP A 19 -8.68 0.44 -29.35
C ASP A 19 -7.80 0.30 -28.10
N GLU A 20 -8.39 0.49 -26.92
CA GLU A 20 -7.72 0.37 -25.62
C GLU A 20 -8.08 -0.94 -24.86
N GLY A 21 -8.83 -1.86 -25.50
CA GLY A 21 -9.24 -3.14 -24.92
C GLY A 21 -10.38 -3.02 -23.90
N GLN A 22 -11.24 -2.02 -24.06
CA GLN A 22 -12.36 -1.77 -23.15
C GLN A 22 -13.54 -2.68 -23.51
N TRP A 23 -13.96 -3.53 -22.57
CA TRP A 23 -14.99 -4.54 -22.80
C TRP A 23 -16.36 -3.94 -23.10
N ALA A 24 -16.74 -2.85 -22.45
CA ALA A 24 -18.00 -2.14 -22.72
C ALA A 24 -18.07 -1.55 -24.14
N LEU A 25 -16.91 -1.30 -24.76
CA LEU A 25 -16.81 -0.80 -26.13
C LEU A 25 -16.70 -1.91 -27.19
N GLY A 26 -16.91 -3.16 -26.79
CA GLY A 26 -16.87 -4.34 -27.67
C GLY A 26 -15.48 -4.90 -27.95
N SER A 27 -14.41 -4.32 -27.41
CA SER A 27 -13.05 -4.86 -27.58
C SER A 27 -12.73 -5.85 -26.46
N ARG A 28 -12.84 -7.14 -26.78
CA ARG A 28 -12.57 -8.27 -25.86
C ARG A 28 -11.38 -9.13 -26.27
N GLU A 29 -10.72 -8.81 -27.38
CA GLU A 29 -9.51 -9.52 -27.81
C GLU A 29 -8.32 -9.21 -26.88
N PRO A 30 -7.46 -10.19 -26.57
CA PRO A 30 -6.34 -9.98 -25.67
C PRO A 30 -5.24 -9.17 -26.36
N LEU A 31 -4.92 -8.00 -25.82
CA LEU A 31 -3.93 -7.08 -26.40
C LEU A 31 -2.54 -7.18 -25.77
N ASN A 32 -2.36 -8.08 -24.80
CA ASN A 32 -1.08 -8.41 -24.19
C ASN A 32 -1.14 -9.79 -23.53
N HIS A 33 0.03 -10.36 -23.21
CA HIS A 33 0.17 -11.68 -22.59
C HIS A 33 -0.64 -11.84 -21.29
N ASN A 34 -0.76 -10.79 -20.47
CA ASN A 34 -1.55 -10.86 -19.24
C ASN A 34 -3.05 -11.00 -19.50
N GLU A 35 -3.59 -10.30 -20.51
CA GLU A 35 -4.99 -10.45 -20.88
C GLU A 35 -5.23 -11.81 -21.55
N GLN A 36 -4.25 -12.32 -22.30
CA GLN A 36 -4.33 -13.64 -22.93
C GLN A 36 -4.49 -14.77 -21.91
N PHE A 37 -3.57 -14.94 -20.95
CA PHE A 37 -3.68 -16.06 -20.01
C PHE A 37 -4.92 -15.95 -19.12
N LYS A 38 -5.39 -14.72 -18.80
CA LYS A 38 -6.62 -14.52 -18.03
C LYS A 38 -7.87 -14.94 -18.80
N GLN A 39 -7.84 -14.88 -20.13
CA GLN A 39 -8.93 -15.31 -21.00
C GLN A 39 -8.91 -16.83 -21.18
N GLU A 40 -7.73 -17.46 -21.17
CA GLU A 40 -7.57 -18.91 -21.31
C GLU A 40 -8.12 -19.70 -20.12
N ASP A 41 -7.97 -19.18 -18.89
CA ASP A 41 -8.48 -19.81 -17.66
C ASP A 41 -8.60 -18.76 -16.55
N ASP A 42 -9.70 -18.80 -15.78
CA ASP A 42 -9.87 -17.93 -14.61
C ASP A 42 -8.71 -18.18 -13.63
N ALA A 43 -8.05 -17.11 -13.21
CA ALA A 43 -6.86 -17.19 -12.38
C ALA A 43 -7.13 -17.84 -11.01
N LEU A 44 -8.37 -17.83 -10.52
CA LEU A 44 -8.76 -18.50 -9.28
C LEU A 44 -8.69 -20.03 -9.38
N ASN A 45 -8.85 -20.60 -10.58
CA ASN A 45 -8.82 -22.05 -10.80
C ASN A 45 -7.45 -22.67 -10.53
N VAL A 46 -6.38 -21.87 -10.50
CA VAL A 46 -5.03 -22.34 -10.19
C VAL A 46 -4.92 -22.97 -8.80
N ARG A 47 -5.84 -22.63 -7.88
CA ARG A 47 -5.90 -23.23 -6.53
C ARG A 47 -5.97 -24.75 -6.60
N ASP A 48 -6.79 -25.30 -7.50
CA ASP A 48 -6.94 -26.75 -7.66
C ASP A 48 -5.63 -27.40 -8.11
N ARG A 49 -4.96 -26.78 -9.10
CA ARG A 49 -3.65 -27.25 -9.59
C ARG A 49 -2.57 -27.17 -8.52
N ILE A 50 -2.59 -26.14 -7.66
CA ILE A 50 -1.67 -26.06 -6.51
C ILE A 50 -1.89 -27.24 -5.57
N LEU A 51 -3.13 -27.54 -5.19
CA LEU A 51 -3.47 -28.61 -4.23
C LEU A 51 -3.20 -30.02 -4.79
N ASN A 52 -3.47 -30.23 -6.08
CA ASN A 52 -3.51 -31.57 -6.65
C ASN A 52 -2.27 -31.93 -7.48
N VAL A 53 -1.51 -30.95 -7.97
CA VAL A 53 -0.35 -31.17 -8.86
C VAL A 53 0.89 -30.50 -8.28
N TYR A 54 0.94 -29.16 -8.26
CA TYR A 54 2.18 -28.43 -8.04
C TYR A 54 2.79 -28.62 -6.65
N SER A 55 1.96 -28.74 -5.60
CA SER A 55 2.45 -29.02 -4.23
C SER A 55 2.99 -30.44 -4.05
N ARG A 56 2.74 -31.35 -5.00
CA ARG A 56 3.22 -32.74 -4.96
C ARG A 56 4.45 -32.93 -5.83
N ASP A 57 4.44 -32.30 -7.00
CA ASP A 57 5.46 -32.45 -8.03
C ASP A 57 6.58 -31.40 -7.94
N GLY A 58 6.42 -30.40 -7.06
CA GLY A 58 7.42 -29.39 -6.73
C GLY A 58 7.53 -28.26 -7.74
N PHE A 59 8.41 -27.28 -7.46
CA PHE A 59 8.48 -26.00 -8.19
C PHE A 59 8.66 -26.15 -9.71
N ALA A 60 9.50 -27.09 -10.15
CA ALA A 60 9.79 -27.30 -11.57
C ALA A 60 8.58 -27.80 -12.40
N SER A 61 7.53 -28.30 -11.75
CA SER A 61 6.29 -28.75 -12.41
C SER A 61 5.37 -27.60 -12.83
N ILE A 62 5.61 -26.39 -12.32
CA ILE A 62 4.66 -25.28 -12.46
C ILE A 62 4.77 -24.65 -13.85
N ALA A 63 3.64 -24.58 -14.56
CA ALA A 63 3.57 -23.86 -15.84
C ALA A 63 3.90 -22.36 -15.65
N LYS A 64 4.69 -21.77 -16.57
CA LYS A 64 5.16 -20.38 -16.43
C LYS A 64 4.04 -19.34 -16.27
N ASP A 65 2.89 -19.52 -16.93
CA ASP A 65 1.75 -18.60 -16.81
C ASP A 65 0.99 -18.75 -15.48
N ASP A 66 1.00 -19.94 -14.90
CA ASP A 66 0.53 -20.12 -13.53
C ASP A 66 1.53 -19.46 -12.57
N LEU A 67 2.81 -19.78 -12.68
CA LEU A 67 3.88 -19.29 -11.81
C LEU A 67 3.97 -17.75 -11.77
N ARG A 68 4.00 -17.12 -12.94
CA ARG A 68 4.23 -15.66 -13.09
C ARG A 68 2.93 -14.87 -13.20
N GLY A 69 1.81 -15.55 -13.45
CA GLY A 69 0.48 -14.96 -13.64
C GLY A 69 -0.50 -15.38 -12.56
N ARG A 70 -1.09 -16.57 -12.70
CA ARG A 70 -2.28 -17.00 -11.92
C ARG A 70 -2.00 -17.19 -10.43
N PHE A 71 -0.80 -17.60 -10.03
CA PHE A 71 -0.39 -17.74 -8.61
C PHE A 71 -0.58 -16.44 -7.81
N ARG A 72 -0.55 -15.29 -8.48
CA ARG A 72 -0.81 -14.00 -7.83
C ARG A 72 -2.23 -13.91 -7.27
N TRP A 73 -3.22 -14.56 -7.88
CA TRP A 73 -4.59 -14.62 -7.31
C TRP A 73 -4.64 -15.42 -6.02
N MET A 74 -3.62 -16.22 -5.73
CA MET A 74 -3.49 -16.94 -4.47
C MET A 74 -2.53 -16.25 -3.49
N GLY A 75 -2.16 -15.00 -3.76
CA GLY A 75 -1.25 -14.24 -2.91
C GLY A 75 0.21 -14.67 -3.02
N LEU A 76 0.56 -15.48 -4.03
CA LEU A 76 1.91 -15.99 -4.25
C LEU A 76 2.62 -15.20 -5.35
N TYR A 77 3.79 -14.65 -5.03
CA TYR A 77 4.75 -14.16 -6.02
C TYR A 77 6.04 -14.96 -5.89
N THR A 78 6.69 -15.29 -7.00
CA THR A 78 8.07 -15.78 -6.94
C THR A 78 8.98 -14.70 -6.34
N GLN A 79 9.90 -15.10 -5.47
CA GLN A 79 10.89 -14.18 -4.88
C GLN A 79 12.15 -14.08 -5.74
N ARG A 80 13.06 -13.16 -5.36
CA ARG A 80 14.34 -12.95 -6.03
C ARG A 80 15.36 -14.03 -5.65
N THR A 81 16.13 -14.50 -6.63
CA THR A 81 17.34 -15.32 -6.41
C THR A 81 18.43 -14.48 -5.73
N GLU A 82 19.14 -15.08 -4.77
CA GLU A 82 20.27 -14.46 -4.09
C GLU A 82 21.46 -14.19 -5.04
N GLY A 83 22.37 -13.29 -4.63
CA GLY A 83 23.64 -13.05 -5.34
C GLY A 83 23.56 -12.09 -6.53
N TYR A 84 22.37 -11.65 -6.95
CA TYR A 84 22.19 -10.69 -8.03
C TYR A 84 21.89 -9.29 -7.50
N ASP A 85 22.76 -8.32 -7.78
CA ASP A 85 22.54 -6.91 -7.45
C ASP A 85 21.59 -6.21 -8.45
N GLY A 86 21.42 -4.90 -8.31
CA GLY A 86 20.50 -4.13 -9.14
C GLY A 86 20.85 -4.09 -10.64
N THR A 87 22.08 -4.44 -11.04
CA THR A 87 22.49 -4.49 -12.46
C THR A 87 21.77 -5.58 -13.25
N PHE A 88 21.30 -6.62 -12.56
CA PHE A 88 20.58 -7.73 -13.17
C PHE A 88 19.07 -7.48 -13.27
N THR A 89 18.54 -6.44 -12.63
CA THR A 89 17.10 -6.19 -12.59
C THR A 89 16.55 -5.74 -13.95
N GLY A 90 15.78 -6.62 -14.58
CA GLY A 90 15.12 -6.38 -15.87
C GLY A 90 14.31 -7.59 -16.34
N ASP A 91 13.35 -7.36 -17.24
CA ASP A 91 12.48 -8.44 -17.75
C ASP A 91 13.25 -9.51 -18.52
N ASP A 92 14.36 -9.14 -19.18
CA ASP A 92 15.24 -10.07 -19.90
C ASP A 92 15.92 -11.09 -18.98
N ASN A 93 16.06 -10.75 -17.68
CA ASN A 93 16.64 -11.61 -16.65
C ASN A 93 15.57 -12.28 -15.77
N ALA A 94 14.30 -12.30 -16.19
CA ALA A 94 13.21 -12.84 -15.38
C ALA A 94 13.46 -14.31 -14.96
N ASP A 95 14.01 -15.14 -15.86
CA ASP A 95 14.34 -16.54 -15.57
C ASP A 95 15.51 -16.65 -14.56
N LEU A 96 16.49 -15.74 -14.61
CA LEU A 96 17.65 -15.71 -13.71
C LEU A 96 17.27 -15.29 -12.28
N LEU A 97 16.41 -14.27 -12.19
CA LEU A 97 15.99 -13.66 -10.93
C LEU A 97 14.89 -14.44 -10.22
N GLU A 98 14.30 -15.45 -10.85
CA GLU A 98 13.20 -16.23 -10.30
C GLU A 98 13.72 -17.40 -9.45
N ALA A 99 13.70 -17.22 -8.13
CA ALA A 99 14.01 -18.29 -7.19
C ALA A 99 12.89 -19.33 -7.13
N GLU A 100 13.23 -20.52 -6.65
CA GLU A 100 12.29 -21.64 -6.38
C GLU A 100 11.39 -21.43 -5.14
N TYR A 101 11.39 -20.21 -4.57
CA TYR A 101 10.66 -19.85 -3.37
C TYR A 101 9.61 -18.75 -3.65
N PHE A 102 8.62 -18.67 -2.76
CA PHE A 102 7.52 -17.72 -2.86
C PHE A 102 7.53 -16.71 -1.72
N MET A 103 7.27 -15.46 -2.10
CA MET A 103 6.61 -14.51 -1.21
C MET A 103 5.13 -14.87 -1.15
N MET A 104 4.60 -15.06 0.06
CA MET A 104 3.17 -15.21 0.30
C MET A 104 2.62 -14.01 1.06
N ARG A 105 1.52 -13.43 0.55
CA ARG A 105 0.80 -12.34 1.20
C ARG A 105 -0.51 -12.84 1.82
N VAL A 106 -0.65 -12.63 3.12
CA VAL A 106 -1.89 -12.94 3.87
C VAL A 106 -2.78 -11.70 3.91
N ARG A 107 -4.08 -11.86 3.63
CA ARG A 107 -5.08 -10.79 3.75
C ARG A 107 -5.52 -10.62 5.19
N THR A 108 -4.89 -9.66 5.84
CA THR A 108 -5.25 -9.22 7.20
C THR A 108 -5.80 -7.78 7.21
N ASP A 109 -5.93 -7.13 6.04
CA ASP A 109 -6.38 -5.74 5.95
C ASP A 109 -7.79 -5.55 6.51
N GLY A 110 -8.00 -4.49 7.27
CA GLY A 110 -9.28 -4.13 7.89
C GLY A 110 -9.78 -5.11 8.95
N LYS A 111 -9.10 -6.24 9.18
CA LYS A 111 -9.50 -7.28 10.13
C LYS A 111 -8.90 -7.03 11.51
N ALA A 112 -9.70 -7.26 12.55
CA ALA A 112 -9.17 -7.49 13.89
C ALA A 112 -8.65 -8.93 13.96
N LEU A 113 -7.38 -9.10 14.32
CA LEU A 113 -6.72 -10.38 14.50
C LEU A 113 -6.84 -10.77 15.97
N SER A 114 -7.36 -11.98 16.22
CA SER A 114 -7.32 -12.58 17.56
C SER A 114 -5.89 -12.90 17.98
N ALA A 115 -5.66 -13.09 19.28
CA ALA A 115 -4.37 -13.56 19.77
C ALA A 115 -4.00 -14.90 19.12
N GLN A 116 -4.97 -15.79 18.93
CA GLN A 116 -4.78 -17.06 18.22
C GLN A 116 -4.42 -16.86 16.74
N ALA A 117 -5.00 -15.88 16.04
CA ALA A 117 -4.62 -15.56 14.66
C ALA A 117 -3.18 -15.03 14.60
N VAL A 118 -2.80 -14.11 15.49
CA VAL A 118 -1.43 -13.59 15.59
C VAL A 118 -0.42 -14.71 15.89
N ARG A 119 -0.76 -15.62 16.81
CA ARG A 119 0.04 -16.81 17.14
C ARG A 119 0.21 -17.73 15.93
N THR A 120 -0.88 -18.01 15.21
CA THR A 120 -0.87 -18.89 14.03
C THR A 120 -0.01 -18.28 12.92
N LEU A 121 -0.10 -16.96 12.69
CA LEU A 121 0.79 -16.25 11.77
C LEU A 121 2.26 -16.39 12.19
N GLY A 122 2.54 -16.24 13.48
CA GLY A 122 3.88 -16.45 14.03
C GLY A 122 4.42 -17.86 13.78
N GLN A 123 3.62 -18.88 14.05
CA GLN A 123 3.99 -20.29 13.88
C GLN A 123 4.21 -20.65 12.40
N ILE A 124 3.35 -20.17 11.49
CA ILE A 124 3.55 -20.37 10.04
C ILE A 124 4.90 -19.80 9.60
N SER A 125 5.26 -18.62 10.09
CA SER A 125 6.52 -17.99 9.76
C SER A 125 7.73 -18.82 10.23
N VAL A 126 7.71 -19.28 11.48
CA VAL A 126 8.76 -20.14 12.06
C VAL A 126 8.90 -21.44 11.27
N ASP A 127 7.78 -22.11 11.00
CA ASP A 127 7.77 -23.46 10.42
C ASP A 127 8.10 -23.47 8.92
N PHE A 128 7.60 -22.49 8.17
CA PHE A 128 7.60 -22.52 6.70
C PHE A 128 8.31 -21.35 6.02
N ALA A 129 8.57 -20.26 6.74
CA ALA A 129 9.08 -19.02 6.16
C ALA A 129 10.46 -18.60 6.67
N ARG A 130 11.19 -19.53 7.32
CA ARG A 130 12.49 -19.27 7.96
C ARG A 130 12.43 -18.10 8.96
N ASP A 131 11.35 -18.04 9.74
CA ASP A 131 11.04 -16.97 10.69
C ASP A 131 10.84 -15.58 10.05
N SER A 132 10.77 -15.47 8.73
CA SER A 132 10.52 -14.19 8.05
C SER A 132 9.07 -13.75 8.22
N ALA A 133 8.84 -12.50 8.60
CA ALA A 133 7.51 -11.89 8.65
C ALA A 133 7.62 -10.36 8.53
N ASP A 134 6.93 -9.79 7.56
CA ASP A 134 6.95 -8.35 7.27
C ASP A 134 5.54 -7.76 7.24
N ILE A 135 5.27 -6.79 8.11
CA ILE A 135 4.06 -5.97 8.05
C ILE A 135 4.19 -5.02 6.86
N THR A 136 3.18 -5.04 6.00
CA THR A 136 3.11 -4.22 4.80
C THR A 136 2.43 -2.89 5.08
N ASP A 137 2.57 -1.93 4.16
CA ASP A 137 1.86 -0.65 4.21
C ASP A 137 0.37 -0.80 3.82
N ARG A 138 -0.12 -2.04 3.69
CA ARG A 138 -1.54 -2.32 3.46
C ARG A 138 -2.08 -3.26 4.51
N GLU A 139 -1.64 -3.14 5.76
CA GLU A 139 -2.23 -3.93 6.85
C GLU A 139 -2.12 -5.45 6.64
N ASN A 140 -1.25 -5.91 5.73
CA ASN A 140 -0.96 -7.32 5.47
C ASN A 140 0.30 -7.79 6.17
N LEU A 141 0.41 -9.10 6.31
CA LEU A 141 1.65 -9.79 6.59
C LEU A 141 2.19 -10.47 5.32
N GLN A 142 3.49 -10.37 5.09
CA GLN A 142 4.21 -11.11 4.05
C GLN A 142 5.22 -12.05 4.66
N TYR A 143 5.25 -13.26 4.12
CA TYR A 143 6.28 -14.24 4.33
C TYR A 143 7.15 -14.38 3.08
N HIS A 144 8.38 -14.83 3.26
CA HIS A 144 9.28 -15.25 2.18
C HIS A 144 9.76 -16.67 2.47
N TRP A 145 10.49 -17.28 1.52
CA TRP A 145 11.05 -18.63 1.65
C TRP A 145 10.03 -19.78 1.66
N LEU A 146 8.76 -19.53 1.36
CA LEU A 146 7.79 -20.62 1.22
C LEU A 146 8.11 -21.44 -0.01
N ARG A 147 7.91 -22.75 0.09
CA ARG A 147 7.97 -23.68 -1.04
C ARG A 147 6.55 -24.08 -1.44
N ILE A 148 6.38 -24.56 -2.67
CA ILE A 148 5.05 -24.90 -3.19
C ILE A 148 4.40 -26.06 -2.42
N GLU A 149 5.22 -26.95 -1.89
CA GLU A 149 4.84 -28.13 -1.11
C GLU A 149 4.17 -27.76 0.22
N ASP A 150 4.56 -26.61 0.79
CA ASP A 150 4.08 -26.17 2.10
C ASP A 150 2.75 -25.41 2.01
N ILE A 151 2.39 -24.89 0.83
CA ILE A 151 1.24 -24.00 0.62
C ILE A 151 -0.11 -24.61 1.09
N PRO A 152 -0.44 -25.89 0.82
CA PRO A 152 -1.69 -26.47 1.28
C PRO A 152 -1.84 -26.46 2.81
N GLU A 153 -0.78 -26.78 3.55
CA GLU A 153 -0.78 -26.79 5.02
C GLU A 153 -0.86 -25.37 5.58
N VAL A 154 -0.15 -24.44 4.96
CA VAL A 154 -0.21 -23.02 5.32
C VAL A 154 -1.63 -22.47 5.15
N TRP A 155 -2.32 -22.77 4.05
CA TRP A 155 -3.72 -22.39 3.86
C TRP A 155 -4.65 -23.02 4.87
N ARG A 156 -4.46 -24.30 5.20
CA ARG A 156 -5.27 -24.99 6.22
C ARG A 156 -5.18 -24.27 7.57
N ARG A 157 -3.96 -23.91 8.02
CA ARG A 157 -3.76 -23.19 9.28
C ARG A 157 -4.31 -21.77 9.25
N LEU A 158 -4.22 -21.06 8.12
CA LEU A 158 -4.83 -19.74 7.97
C LEU A 158 -6.36 -19.80 8.05
N ASP A 159 -6.97 -20.79 7.39
CA ASP A 159 -8.43 -20.99 7.38
C ASP A 159 -8.98 -21.28 8.78
N GLU A 160 -8.26 -22.05 9.60
CA GLU A 160 -8.61 -22.32 11.02
C GLU A 160 -8.75 -21.06 11.87
N VAL A 161 -8.12 -19.95 11.47
CA VAL A 161 -8.22 -18.64 12.14
C VAL A 161 -8.92 -17.58 11.29
N GLY A 162 -9.65 -17.99 10.24
CA GLY A 162 -10.45 -17.09 9.39
C GLY A 162 -9.64 -16.16 8.47
N LEU A 163 -8.40 -16.54 8.14
CA LEU A 163 -7.51 -15.81 7.25
C LEU A 163 -7.37 -16.51 5.89
N GLN A 164 -7.06 -15.73 4.85
CA GLN A 164 -6.92 -16.22 3.47
C GLN A 164 -5.90 -15.41 2.67
N THR A 165 -5.51 -15.90 1.49
CA THR A 165 -4.59 -15.23 0.56
C THR A 165 -5.23 -14.90 -0.78
N MET A 166 -6.50 -15.27 -0.97
CA MET A 166 -7.24 -15.11 -2.23
C MET A 166 -7.31 -13.64 -2.64
N GLU A 167 -6.91 -13.35 -3.87
CA GLU A 167 -6.85 -12.02 -4.49
C GLU A 167 -5.97 -11.01 -3.73
N ALA A 168 -5.10 -11.46 -2.82
CA ALA A 168 -4.13 -10.58 -2.14
C ALA A 168 -3.19 -9.89 -3.14
N CYS A 169 -2.98 -10.53 -4.29
CA CYS A 169 -2.17 -10.11 -5.42
C CYS A 169 -2.95 -10.32 -6.73
N GLY A 170 -2.38 -9.95 -7.88
CA GLY A 170 -3.06 -10.11 -9.18
C GLY A 170 -3.76 -8.85 -9.71
N ASP A 171 -4.53 -9.05 -10.79
CA ASP A 171 -5.37 -8.05 -11.48
C ASP A 171 -6.83 -8.19 -11.05
N CYS A 172 -7.03 -7.96 -9.76
CA CYS A 172 -8.27 -8.14 -9.02
C CYS A 172 -8.27 -7.19 -7.80
N PRO A 173 -9.36 -7.15 -6.99
CA PRO A 173 -9.40 -6.40 -5.75
C PRO A 173 -8.35 -6.87 -4.75
N ARG A 174 -7.42 -5.98 -4.39
CA ARG A 174 -6.46 -6.21 -3.32
C ARG A 174 -7.16 -6.21 -1.96
N GLY A 175 -6.39 -6.57 -0.94
CA GLY A 175 -6.72 -6.27 0.45
C GLY A 175 -7.23 -4.83 0.66
N MET A 176 -8.26 -4.69 1.50
CA MET A 176 -9.04 -3.47 1.68
C MET A 176 -8.68 -2.81 3.01
N LEU A 177 -8.11 -1.61 2.97
CA LEU A 177 -7.67 -0.92 4.19
C LEU A 177 -8.87 -0.54 5.05
N GLY A 178 -8.70 -0.64 6.36
CA GLY A 178 -9.67 -0.17 7.35
C GLY A 178 -8.96 0.45 8.55
N SER A 179 -9.63 1.38 9.25
CA SER A 179 -9.02 2.02 10.42
C SER A 179 -8.50 0.96 11.42
N PRO A 180 -7.26 1.10 11.91
CA PRO A 180 -6.75 0.30 13.02
C PRO A 180 -7.53 0.48 14.33
N LEU A 181 -8.48 1.42 14.41
CA LEU A 181 -9.35 1.66 15.56
C LEU A 181 -10.85 1.65 15.19
N ALA A 182 -11.21 1.08 14.04
CA ALA A 182 -12.60 1.01 13.60
C ALA A 182 -13.48 0.36 14.68
N GLY A 183 -14.47 1.10 15.18
CA GLY A 183 -15.41 0.72 16.25
C GLY A 183 -15.00 1.18 17.66
N ASP A 184 -13.75 1.58 17.83
CA ASP A 184 -13.13 1.85 19.14
C ASP A 184 -12.62 3.29 19.28
N SER A 185 -12.37 4.00 18.18
CA SER A 185 -11.87 5.38 18.22
C SER A 185 -12.89 6.36 18.82
N LEU A 186 -12.43 7.27 19.67
CA LEU A 186 -13.27 8.32 20.25
C LEU A 186 -13.72 9.37 19.23
N VAL A 187 -13.04 9.46 18.07
CA VAL A 187 -13.21 10.53 17.09
C VAL A 187 -13.60 10.04 15.70
N GLU A 188 -13.79 8.73 15.49
CA GLU A 188 -14.32 8.22 14.22
C GLU A 188 -15.74 8.73 13.97
N VAL A 189 -16.03 9.08 12.72
CA VAL A 189 -17.38 9.49 12.31
C VAL A 189 -18.37 8.33 12.43
N LEU A 190 -17.94 7.14 12.00
CA LEU A 190 -18.66 5.87 12.12
C LEU A 190 -17.68 4.70 12.01
N ASP A 191 -18.11 3.48 12.36
CA ASP A 191 -17.36 2.25 12.09
C ASP A 191 -17.86 1.60 10.79
N PRO A 192 -17.06 1.60 9.70
CA PRO A 192 -17.46 1.00 8.45
C PRO A 192 -16.98 -0.45 8.26
N THR A 193 -16.50 -1.12 9.31
CA THR A 193 -16.14 -2.54 9.28
C THR A 193 -17.24 -3.44 8.67
N PRO A 194 -18.55 -3.20 8.90
CA PRO A 194 -19.61 -3.98 8.25
C PRO A 194 -19.55 -3.96 6.72
N ALA A 195 -19.22 -2.81 6.11
CA ALA A 195 -19.11 -2.70 4.65
C ALA A 195 -17.92 -3.50 4.10
N LEU A 196 -16.77 -3.47 4.79
CA LEU A 196 -15.60 -4.28 4.42
C LEU A 196 -15.92 -5.78 4.46
N LYS A 197 -16.61 -6.24 5.51
CA LYS A 197 -17.06 -7.63 5.65
C LYS A 197 -18.03 -8.04 4.56
N GLU A 198 -18.97 -7.15 4.21
CA GLU A 198 -19.95 -7.44 3.16
C GLU A 198 -19.33 -7.49 1.76
N ILE A 199 -18.39 -6.58 1.45
CA ILE A 199 -17.62 -6.64 0.20
C ILE A 199 -16.80 -7.93 0.14
N GLU A 200 -16.13 -8.31 1.23
CA GLU A 200 -15.36 -9.58 1.29
C GLU A 200 -16.28 -10.77 1.02
N ARG A 201 -17.44 -10.84 1.70
CA ARG A 201 -18.40 -11.95 1.58
C ARG A 201 -19.00 -12.07 0.19
N LEU A 202 -19.33 -10.96 -0.46
CA LEU A 202 -20.02 -10.95 -1.75
C LEU A 202 -19.09 -11.16 -2.94
N TYR A 203 -17.89 -10.57 -2.89
CA TYR A 203 -17.12 -10.31 -4.10
C TYR A 203 -15.73 -10.92 -4.13
N ILE A 204 -15.12 -11.19 -2.96
CA ILE A 204 -13.78 -11.79 -2.92
C ILE A 204 -13.91 -13.30 -3.16
N GLY A 205 -13.17 -13.79 -4.14
CA GLY A 205 -13.29 -15.14 -4.70
C GLY A 205 -14.38 -15.29 -5.76
N SER A 206 -15.08 -14.21 -6.11
CA SER A 206 -16.09 -14.23 -7.18
C SER A 206 -15.43 -14.06 -8.56
N PRO A 207 -15.82 -14.87 -9.57
CA PRO A 207 -15.41 -14.64 -10.97
C PRO A 207 -15.84 -13.27 -11.51
N GLU A 208 -16.80 -12.60 -10.87
CA GLU A 208 -17.29 -11.29 -11.31
C GLU A 208 -16.19 -10.22 -11.36
N PHE A 209 -15.26 -10.26 -10.40
CA PHE A 209 -14.17 -9.29 -10.26
C PHE A 209 -12.78 -9.92 -10.21
N SER A 210 -12.65 -11.21 -10.53
CA SER A 210 -11.36 -11.90 -10.66
C SER A 210 -10.55 -11.41 -11.87
N ASN A 211 -11.17 -10.81 -12.89
CA ASN A 211 -10.49 -10.35 -14.12
C ASN A 211 -10.65 -8.84 -14.35
N LEU A 212 -9.84 -8.04 -13.66
CA LEU A 212 -9.76 -6.59 -13.85
C LEU A 212 -8.61 -6.22 -14.80
N PRO A 213 -8.58 -4.99 -15.35
CA PRO A 213 -7.47 -4.53 -16.20
C PRO A 213 -6.11 -4.50 -15.48
N ARG A 214 -6.13 -4.20 -14.17
CA ARG A 214 -4.95 -4.25 -13.30
C ARG A 214 -5.39 -4.39 -11.83
N LYS A 215 -4.43 -4.39 -10.89
CA LYS A 215 -4.69 -4.29 -9.44
C LYS A 215 -5.67 -3.15 -9.10
N PHE A 216 -6.58 -3.42 -8.19
CA PHE A 216 -7.57 -2.47 -7.68
C PHE A 216 -7.46 -2.37 -6.15
N LYS A 217 -7.14 -1.19 -5.62
CA LYS A 217 -6.92 -0.92 -4.19
C LYS A 217 -8.12 -0.18 -3.61
N THR A 218 -8.62 -0.67 -2.47
CA THR A 218 -9.72 -0.08 -1.72
C THR A 218 -9.25 0.37 -0.33
N ALA A 219 -9.85 1.44 0.18
CA ALA A 219 -9.74 1.88 1.57
C ALA A 219 -11.09 2.37 2.09
N ILE A 220 -11.50 1.94 3.29
CA ILE A 220 -12.79 2.31 3.88
C ILE A 220 -12.55 2.62 5.36
N SER A 221 -12.79 3.85 5.80
CA SER A 221 -12.52 4.25 7.19
C SER A 221 -13.42 5.38 7.67
N GLY A 222 -13.76 5.37 8.96
CA GLY A 222 -14.40 6.50 9.65
C GLY A 222 -13.43 7.65 9.96
N LEU A 223 -12.14 7.47 9.64
CA LEU A 223 -11.03 8.38 9.86
C LEU A 223 -10.19 8.53 8.58
N GLN A 224 -9.31 9.53 8.54
CA GLN A 224 -8.32 9.72 7.47
C GLN A 224 -6.97 9.05 7.83
N ASP A 225 -7.01 7.75 8.15
CA ASP A 225 -5.88 6.94 8.62
C ASP A 225 -5.49 5.79 7.66
N VAL A 226 -6.07 5.80 6.45
CA VAL A 226 -5.94 4.73 5.45
C VAL A 226 -5.31 5.20 4.12
N ALA A 227 -4.65 6.37 4.11
CA ALA A 227 -4.03 6.97 2.91
C ALA A 227 -4.97 6.98 1.69
N HIS A 228 -6.21 7.42 1.90
CA HIS A 228 -7.33 7.32 0.97
C HIS A 228 -7.06 7.98 -0.39
N GLU A 229 -6.24 9.02 -0.43
CA GLU A 229 -5.91 9.81 -1.62
C GLU A 229 -5.11 9.02 -2.67
N ILE A 230 -4.61 7.81 -2.34
CA ILE A 230 -3.76 7.02 -3.24
C ILE A 230 -4.31 5.61 -3.54
N ASN A 231 -5.58 5.36 -3.19
CA ASN A 231 -6.30 4.13 -3.53
C ASN A 231 -7.14 4.31 -4.81
N ASP A 232 -7.46 3.20 -5.49
CA ASP A 232 -8.27 3.25 -6.71
C ASP A 232 -9.72 3.68 -6.36
N VAL A 233 -10.22 3.26 -5.20
CA VAL A 233 -11.48 3.71 -4.58
C VAL A 233 -11.30 3.88 -3.06
N SER A 234 -11.88 4.93 -2.50
CA SER A 234 -11.94 5.10 -1.04
C SER A 234 -13.30 5.63 -0.57
N PHE A 235 -13.68 5.23 0.64
CA PHE A 235 -14.87 5.71 1.33
C PHE A 235 -14.46 6.25 2.71
N ILE A 236 -14.66 7.54 2.96
CA ILE A 236 -14.13 8.21 4.16
C ILE A 236 -15.25 8.88 4.95
N GLY A 237 -15.27 8.61 6.25
CA GLY A 237 -16.28 9.11 7.17
C GLY A 237 -16.47 10.62 7.10
N VAL A 238 -17.72 11.04 6.90
CA VAL A 238 -18.15 12.44 6.93
C VAL A 238 -19.57 12.56 7.46
N ASN A 239 -19.85 13.62 8.22
CA ASN A 239 -21.19 13.94 8.67
C ASN A 239 -21.91 14.78 7.60
N HIS A 240 -22.92 14.20 6.94
CA HIS A 240 -23.80 14.96 6.06
C HIS A 240 -24.72 15.85 6.89
N PRO A 241 -24.90 17.14 6.56
CA PRO A 241 -25.74 18.06 7.34
C PRO A 241 -27.20 17.61 7.50
N GLU A 242 -27.72 16.89 6.51
CA GLU A 242 -29.11 16.38 6.50
C GLU A 242 -29.23 14.89 6.85
N HIS A 243 -28.21 14.07 6.52
CA HIS A 243 -28.32 12.61 6.55
C HIS A 243 -27.46 11.95 7.64
N GLY A 244 -26.69 12.75 8.39
CA GLY A 244 -25.87 12.26 9.49
C GLY A 244 -24.60 11.53 9.03
N PRO A 245 -24.05 10.61 9.85
CA PRO A 245 -22.82 9.90 9.56
C PRO A 245 -22.93 9.00 8.31
N GLY A 246 -21.99 9.16 7.38
CA GLY A 246 -21.81 8.25 6.24
C GLY A 246 -20.44 8.45 5.61
N LEU A 247 -20.26 8.10 4.34
CA LEU A 247 -18.95 8.06 3.70
C LEU A 247 -18.89 8.87 2.40
N ASP A 248 -17.89 9.73 2.28
CA ASP A 248 -17.53 10.46 1.06
C ASP A 248 -16.76 9.54 0.10
N LEU A 249 -17.12 9.54 -1.19
CA LEU A 249 -16.52 8.67 -2.21
C LEU A 249 -15.38 9.37 -2.95
N TRP A 250 -14.23 8.69 -3.00
CA TRP A 250 -13.02 9.10 -3.73
C TRP A 250 -12.63 8.04 -4.76
N VAL A 251 -12.18 8.46 -5.94
CA VAL A 251 -11.76 7.53 -7.03
C VAL A 251 -10.51 7.99 -7.76
N GLY A 252 -9.75 7.02 -8.30
CA GLY A 252 -8.69 7.28 -9.27
C GLY A 252 -7.31 7.61 -8.70
N GLY A 253 -6.99 7.17 -7.49
CA GLY A 253 -5.67 7.38 -6.88
C GLY A 253 -4.60 6.35 -7.31
N GLY A 254 -3.33 6.75 -7.22
CA GLY A 254 -2.21 5.82 -7.21
C GLY A 254 -0.87 6.42 -7.61
N LEU A 255 0.19 5.91 -6.98
CA LEU A 255 1.54 6.46 -7.06
C LEU A 255 2.33 5.93 -8.29
N SER A 256 3.13 4.86 -8.20
CA SER A 256 3.95 4.34 -9.32
C SER A 256 4.71 5.46 -10.07
N THR A 257 5.05 5.27 -11.35
CA THR A 257 5.81 6.24 -12.15
C THR A 257 5.04 7.51 -12.51
N ASN A 258 3.71 7.46 -12.56
CA ASN A 258 2.84 8.59 -12.90
C ASN A 258 1.84 8.85 -11.77
N PRO A 259 2.25 9.55 -10.69
CA PRO A 259 1.44 9.69 -9.49
C PRO A 259 0.20 10.56 -9.74
N MET A 260 -0.94 10.14 -9.20
CA MET A 260 -2.22 10.85 -9.29
C MET A 260 -2.96 10.70 -7.97
N LEU A 261 -3.49 11.80 -7.44
CA LEU A 261 -4.36 11.78 -6.27
C LEU A 261 -5.75 11.32 -6.70
N ALA A 262 -6.40 10.53 -5.84
CA ALA A 262 -7.82 10.24 -5.95
C ALA A 262 -8.59 11.56 -5.83
N GLN A 263 -9.71 11.63 -6.54
CA GLN A 263 -10.55 12.81 -6.56
C GLN A 263 -11.89 12.48 -5.91
N ARG A 264 -12.44 13.44 -5.18
CA ARG A 264 -13.81 13.36 -4.68
C ARG A 264 -14.77 13.24 -5.85
N VAL A 265 -15.71 12.31 -5.73
CA VAL A 265 -16.85 12.21 -6.65
C VAL A 265 -17.91 13.26 -6.30
N GLY A 266 -17.91 13.75 -5.06
CA GLY A 266 -18.84 14.77 -4.57
C GLY A 266 -20.14 14.18 -4.02
N VAL A 267 -20.10 12.92 -3.59
CA VAL A 267 -21.28 12.15 -3.14
C VAL A 267 -21.08 11.62 -1.73
N TRP A 268 -22.18 11.51 -1.01
CA TRP A 268 -22.28 10.87 0.29
C TRP A 268 -22.99 9.53 0.15
N VAL A 269 -22.45 8.49 0.79
CA VAL A 269 -22.95 7.12 0.74
C VAL A 269 -23.26 6.64 2.15
N PRO A 270 -24.50 6.22 2.46
CA PRO A 270 -24.81 5.61 3.74
C PRO A 270 -24.13 4.24 3.86
N LEU A 271 -23.82 3.80 5.09
CA LEU A 271 -23.00 2.61 5.34
C LEU A 271 -23.52 1.36 4.63
N GLU A 272 -24.84 1.17 4.64
CA GLU A 272 -25.54 0.04 4.05
C GLU A 272 -25.41 -0.06 2.52
N GLU A 273 -25.12 1.05 1.83
CA GLU A 273 -24.98 1.10 0.37
C GLU A 273 -23.53 0.98 -0.10
N VAL A 274 -22.55 1.04 0.81
CA VAL A 274 -21.12 1.06 0.44
C VAL A 274 -20.72 -0.13 -0.41
N ALA A 275 -21.20 -1.35 -0.11
CA ALA A 275 -20.88 -2.55 -0.88
C ALA A 275 -21.44 -2.49 -2.31
N GLU A 276 -22.67 -1.99 -2.49
CA GLU A 276 -23.30 -1.80 -3.81
C GLU A 276 -22.54 -0.75 -4.63
N VAL A 277 -22.22 0.40 -4.02
CA VAL A 277 -21.48 1.48 -4.67
C VAL A 277 -20.07 1.03 -5.04
N TRP A 278 -19.39 0.30 -4.15
CA TRP A 278 -18.09 -0.31 -4.42
C TRP A 278 -18.15 -1.23 -5.64
N ALA A 279 -19.18 -2.10 -5.72
CA ALA A 279 -19.39 -3.01 -6.83
C ALA A 279 -19.59 -2.27 -8.17
N GLY A 280 -20.34 -1.16 -8.16
CA GLY A 280 -20.49 -0.28 -9.32
C GLY A 280 -19.16 0.32 -9.78
N VAL A 281 -18.34 0.82 -8.85
CA VAL A 281 -17.03 1.41 -9.16
C VAL A 281 -16.06 0.38 -9.75
N VAL A 282 -15.95 -0.82 -9.15
CA VAL A 282 -15.09 -1.87 -9.71
C VAL A 282 -15.66 -2.44 -11.01
N GLY A 283 -16.98 -2.44 -11.19
CA GLY A 283 -17.66 -2.74 -12.46
C GLY A 283 -17.25 -1.80 -13.59
N ILE A 284 -17.25 -0.48 -13.34
CA ILE A 284 -16.71 0.50 -14.29
C ILE A 284 -15.27 0.16 -14.64
N PHE A 285 -14.44 -0.14 -13.64
CA PHE A 285 -13.05 -0.48 -13.91
C PHE A 285 -12.91 -1.75 -14.76
N ARG A 286 -13.70 -2.79 -14.48
CA ARG A 286 -13.72 -4.04 -15.26
C ARG A 286 -14.05 -3.79 -16.73
N ASP A 287 -15.09 -2.98 -16.97
CA ASP A 287 -15.71 -2.86 -18.29
C ASP A 287 -15.10 -1.73 -19.15
N TYR A 288 -14.73 -0.62 -18.51
CA TYR A 288 -14.21 0.58 -19.18
C TYR A 288 -12.73 0.84 -18.94
N GLY A 289 -12.07 0.12 -18.04
CA GLY A 289 -10.64 0.30 -17.80
C GLY A 289 -9.78 -0.19 -18.98
N TYR A 290 -8.65 0.48 -19.21
CA TYR A 290 -7.76 0.18 -20.33
C TYR A 290 -7.01 -1.14 -20.12
N ARG A 291 -7.04 -2.02 -21.13
CA ARG A 291 -6.39 -3.34 -21.11
C ARG A 291 -5.26 -3.47 -22.13
N ARG A 292 -4.99 -2.44 -22.94
CA ARG A 292 -3.91 -2.47 -23.95
C ARG A 292 -2.51 -2.39 -23.35
N LEU A 293 -2.16 -1.27 -22.72
CA LEU A 293 -0.81 -1.04 -22.16
C LEU A 293 -0.80 -1.28 -20.66
N ARG A 294 0.03 -2.22 -20.18
CA ARG A 294 0.14 -2.54 -18.75
C ARG A 294 0.51 -1.35 -17.87
N SER A 295 1.33 -0.42 -18.40
CA SER A 295 1.72 0.82 -17.72
C SER A 295 0.62 1.89 -17.70
N LYS A 296 -0.45 1.75 -18.52
CA LYS A 296 -1.61 2.65 -18.60
C LYS A 296 -2.94 1.96 -18.19
N ALA A 297 -2.90 0.83 -17.49
CA ALA A 297 -4.07 -0.02 -17.22
C ALA A 297 -4.75 0.19 -15.84
N ARG A 298 -4.32 1.17 -15.03
CA ARG A 298 -4.90 1.46 -13.71
C ARG A 298 -6.09 2.41 -13.82
N LEU A 299 -7.05 2.31 -12.89
CA LEU A 299 -8.27 3.14 -12.86
C LEU A 299 -7.96 4.65 -12.92
N LYS A 300 -6.88 5.11 -12.28
CA LYS A 300 -6.43 6.51 -12.33
C LYS A 300 -6.33 7.10 -13.74
N PHE A 301 -5.98 6.30 -14.75
CA PHE A 301 -5.91 6.80 -16.13
C PHE A 301 -7.28 6.98 -16.76
N LEU A 302 -8.22 6.10 -16.45
CA LEU A 302 -9.62 6.25 -16.89
C LEU A 302 -10.24 7.49 -16.23
N VAL A 303 -10.06 7.65 -14.92
CA VAL A 303 -10.55 8.84 -14.19
C VAL A 303 -9.90 10.12 -14.69
N LYS A 304 -8.60 10.09 -15.04
CA LYS A 304 -7.92 11.22 -15.68
C LYS A 304 -8.58 11.62 -17.00
N ASP A 305 -8.88 10.63 -17.84
CA ASP A 305 -9.37 10.85 -19.20
C ASP A 305 -10.88 11.18 -19.20
N TRP A 306 -11.64 10.73 -18.20
CA TRP A 306 -13.08 10.99 -18.07
C TRP A 306 -13.44 12.21 -17.21
N GLY A 307 -12.66 12.50 -16.16
CA GLY A 307 -13.10 13.37 -15.07
C GLY A 307 -14.10 12.68 -14.14
N THR A 308 -14.34 13.27 -12.97
CA THR A 308 -15.24 12.73 -11.94
C THR A 308 -16.72 12.87 -12.32
N GLU A 309 -17.09 13.91 -13.06
CA GLU A 309 -18.47 14.14 -13.53
C GLU A 309 -18.96 12.99 -14.42
N LYS A 310 -18.22 12.68 -15.50
CA LYS A 310 -18.55 11.56 -16.38
C LYS A 310 -18.46 10.21 -15.66
N PHE A 311 -17.50 10.05 -14.76
CA PHE A 311 -17.38 8.84 -13.95
C PHE A 311 -18.62 8.61 -13.08
N ARG A 312 -19.11 9.67 -12.41
CA ARG A 312 -20.35 9.65 -11.62
C ARG A 312 -21.56 9.34 -12.51
N GLU A 313 -21.67 10.00 -13.66
CA GLU A 313 -22.77 9.77 -14.60
C GLU A 313 -22.87 8.30 -15.00
N VAL A 314 -21.76 7.68 -15.40
CA VAL A 314 -21.73 6.26 -15.77
C VAL A 314 -22.05 5.36 -14.56
N LEU A 315 -21.51 5.68 -13.37
CA LEU A 315 -21.82 4.93 -12.14
C LEU A 315 -23.32 4.92 -11.84
N GLU A 316 -23.96 6.08 -11.88
CA GLU A 316 -25.38 6.25 -11.58
C GLU A 316 -26.29 5.64 -12.65
N GLN A 317 -25.98 5.86 -13.93
CA GLN A 317 -26.85 5.44 -15.04
C GLN A 317 -26.65 3.98 -15.47
N GLU A 318 -25.41 3.49 -15.49
CA GLU A 318 -25.09 2.16 -16.04
C GLU A 318 -25.06 1.07 -14.97
N TYR A 319 -24.65 1.40 -13.75
CA TYR A 319 -24.43 0.41 -12.69
C TYR A 319 -25.49 0.50 -11.58
N LEU A 320 -25.62 1.65 -10.92
CA LEU A 320 -26.52 1.81 -9.77
C LEU A 320 -28.00 2.01 -10.15
N LYS A 321 -28.26 2.50 -11.36
CA LYS A 321 -29.62 2.83 -11.86
C LYS A 321 -30.36 3.86 -10.99
N ARG A 322 -29.61 4.71 -10.29
CA ARG A 322 -30.12 5.78 -9.42
C ARG A 322 -29.05 6.86 -9.22
N PRO A 323 -29.44 8.11 -8.94
CA PRO A 323 -28.49 9.13 -8.50
C PRO A 323 -27.95 8.80 -7.11
N LEU A 324 -26.71 9.21 -6.84
CA LEU A 324 -26.13 9.25 -5.50
C LEU A 324 -26.42 10.62 -4.86
N ILE A 325 -26.49 10.62 -3.53
CA ILE A 325 -26.73 11.82 -2.73
C ILE A 325 -25.47 12.70 -2.79
N ASP A 326 -25.61 14.01 -2.99
CA ASP A 326 -24.48 14.94 -2.93
C ASP A 326 -23.88 14.99 -1.51
N GLY A 327 -22.57 15.18 -1.40
CA GLY A 327 -21.87 15.08 -0.11
C GLY A 327 -20.78 16.14 0.11
N PRO A 328 -20.62 16.65 1.34
CA PRO A 328 -19.49 17.50 1.69
C PRO A 328 -18.17 16.70 1.74
N ALA A 329 -17.04 17.40 1.65
CA ALA A 329 -15.74 16.80 1.94
C ALA A 329 -15.58 16.60 3.46
N PRO A 330 -14.83 15.57 3.91
CA PRO A 330 -14.37 15.52 5.29
C PRO A 330 -13.39 16.67 5.57
N GLU A 331 -13.35 17.13 6.82
CA GLU A 331 -12.34 18.10 7.27
C GLU A 331 -10.95 17.48 7.20
N GLN A 332 -10.02 18.10 6.49
CA GLN A 332 -8.70 17.52 6.27
C GLN A 332 -7.86 17.48 7.55
N VAL A 333 -7.22 16.34 7.81
CA VAL A 333 -6.31 16.19 8.94
C VAL A 333 -4.99 16.94 8.69
N PRO A 334 -4.39 17.58 9.72
CA PRO A 334 -3.14 18.31 9.56
C PRO A 334 -1.93 17.38 9.42
N HIS A 335 -2.02 16.14 9.91
CA HIS A 335 -0.92 15.18 9.84
C HIS A 335 -1.46 13.78 9.57
N THR A 336 -0.55 12.90 9.14
CA THR A 336 -0.83 11.47 9.05
C THR A 336 -1.19 10.90 10.42
N VAL A 337 -2.22 10.06 10.46
CA VAL A 337 -2.65 9.35 11.67
C VAL A 337 -2.16 7.90 11.58
N ASP A 338 -1.13 7.55 12.36
CA ASP A 338 -0.51 6.21 12.34
C ASP A 338 -0.88 5.32 13.53
N HIS A 339 -1.56 5.91 14.53
CA HIS A 339 -2.02 5.30 15.78
C HIS A 339 -0.93 4.77 16.71
N VAL A 340 0.32 5.19 16.55
CA VAL A 340 1.42 4.81 17.46
C VAL A 340 1.24 5.51 18.82
N GLY A 341 1.57 4.79 19.90
CA GLY A 341 1.39 5.28 21.26
C GLY A 341 0.19 4.68 21.98
N VAL A 342 -0.08 5.20 23.18
CA VAL A 342 -1.21 4.78 24.00
C VAL A 342 -2.34 5.78 23.83
N GLN A 343 -3.55 5.30 23.54
CA GLN A 343 -4.73 6.14 23.45
C GLN A 343 -5.96 5.47 24.06
N LYS A 344 -6.84 6.27 24.66
CA LYS A 344 -8.12 5.78 25.18
C LYS A 344 -9.08 5.47 24.04
N ILE A 345 -9.81 4.37 24.20
CA ILE A 345 -10.83 3.91 23.25
C ILE A 345 -12.22 3.93 23.90
N ARG A 346 -13.29 3.82 23.10
CA ARG A 346 -14.70 3.98 23.50
C ARG A 346 -15.12 3.13 24.71
N ASN A 347 -14.52 1.95 24.88
CA ASN A 347 -14.81 1.06 26.01
C ASN A 347 -14.10 1.45 27.33
N GLY A 348 -13.34 2.55 27.36
CA GLY A 348 -12.59 3.04 28.53
C GLY A 348 -11.20 2.41 28.71
N LEU A 349 -10.89 1.36 27.95
CA LEU A 349 -9.57 0.71 27.92
C LEU A 349 -8.61 1.49 27.01
N ASN A 350 -7.42 0.93 26.77
CA ASN A 350 -6.39 1.53 25.93
C ASN A 350 -6.17 0.72 24.66
N ALA A 351 -5.89 1.43 23.57
CA ALA A 351 -5.18 0.90 22.42
C ALA A 351 -3.69 1.25 22.54
N VAL A 352 -2.82 0.29 22.24
CA VAL A 352 -1.36 0.43 22.29
C VAL A 352 -0.80 0.18 20.90
N GLY A 353 -0.43 1.25 20.21
CA GLY A 353 0.26 1.20 18.92
C GLY A 353 1.77 1.16 19.07
N VAL A 354 2.40 0.22 18.36
CA VAL A 354 3.86 0.03 18.39
C VAL A 354 4.48 0.07 17.01
N SER A 355 5.69 0.65 16.93
CA SER A 355 6.46 0.72 15.69
C SER A 355 7.59 -0.30 15.67
N ALA A 356 7.55 -1.18 14.69
CA ALA A 356 8.72 -1.90 14.21
C ALA A 356 9.47 -1.04 13.16
N ILE A 357 10.74 -1.32 12.91
CA ILE A 357 11.49 -0.61 11.86
C ILE A 357 11.01 -1.08 10.49
N ALA A 358 10.32 -0.18 9.77
CA ALA A 358 9.73 -0.43 8.46
C ALA A 358 8.80 -1.66 8.40
N GLY A 359 8.19 -2.05 9.52
CA GLY A 359 7.32 -3.22 9.63
C GLY A 359 8.02 -4.57 9.66
N ARG A 360 9.35 -4.62 9.80
CA ARG A 360 10.08 -5.90 9.95
C ARG A 360 9.84 -6.48 11.34
N VAL A 361 9.27 -7.68 11.37
CA VAL A 361 9.11 -8.50 12.59
C VAL A 361 9.67 -9.90 12.30
N SER A 362 9.25 -10.91 13.07
CA SER A 362 9.53 -12.31 12.79
C SER A 362 8.39 -13.19 13.32
N GLY A 363 8.35 -14.45 12.92
CA GLY A 363 7.41 -15.42 13.48
C GLY A 363 7.53 -15.57 15.00
N THR A 364 8.77 -15.59 15.48
CA THR A 364 9.12 -15.57 16.91
C THR A 364 8.54 -14.33 17.61
N ILE A 365 8.70 -13.15 17.03
CA ILE A 365 8.14 -11.91 17.59
C ILE A 365 6.61 -11.99 17.64
N LEU A 366 5.96 -12.38 16.55
CA LEU A 366 4.49 -12.47 16.49
C LEU A 366 3.94 -13.47 17.52
N THR A 367 4.59 -14.62 17.70
CA THR A 367 4.17 -15.60 18.71
C THR A 367 4.26 -15.03 20.13
N LYS A 368 5.33 -14.31 20.45
CA LYS A 368 5.48 -13.63 21.75
C LYS A 368 4.51 -12.46 21.92
N VAL A 369 4.17 -11.74 20.85
CA VAL A 369 3.12 -10.73 20.88
C VAL A 369 1.77 -11.35 21.25
N ALA A 370 1.43 -12.52 20.70
CA ALA A 370 0.22 -13.23 21.10
C ALA A 370 0.21 -13.60 22.60
N ASP A 371 1.34 -14.08 23.14
CA ASP A 371 1.47 -14.34 24.59
C ASP A 371 1.24 -13.07 25.42
N LEU A 372 1.77 -11.93 24.97
CA LEU A 372 1.60 -10.64 25.63
C LEU A 372 0.15 -10.12 25.55
N MET A 373 -0.53 -10.33 24.41
CA MET A 373 -1.95 -10.02 24.25
C MET A 373 -2.78 -10.80 25.27
N GLU A 374 -2.59 -12.12 25.34
CA GLU A 374 -3.31 -12.99 26.28
C GLU A 374 -3.04 -12.60 27.74
N ALA A 375 -1.79 -12.30 28.10
CA ALA A 375 -1.41 -11.85 29.45
C ALA A 375 -2.04 -10.49 29.83
N ALA A 376 -2.29 -9.63 28.84
CA ALA A 376 -3.00 -8.36 29.02
C ALA A 376 -4.53 -8.51 29.00
N GLY A 377 -5.07 -9.69 28.65
CA GLY A 377 -6.50 -9.92 28.49
C GLY A 377 -7.06 -9.38 27.17
N SER A 378 -6.21 -9.13 26.17
CA SER A 378 -6.59 -8.65 24.85
C SER A 378 -6.73 -9.81 23.85
N ASP A 379 -7.75 -9.74 23.00
CA ASP A 379 -7.94 -10.65 21.86
C ASP A 379 -8.15 -9.89 20.54
N ARG A 380 -7.66 -8.65 20.46
CA ARG A 380 -7.80 -7.83 19.24
C ARG A 380 -6.52 -7.07 18.96
N ALA A 381 -5.88 -7.42 17.85
CA ALA A 381 -4.79 -6.66 17.26
C ALA A 381 -5.13 -6.26 15.82
N ARG A 382 -4.56 -5.15 15.34
CA ARG A 382 -4.71 -4.67 13.97
C ARG A 382 -3.37 -4.24 13.41
N LEU A 383 -3.14 -4.48 12.13
CA LEU A 383 -2.00 -3.93 11.40
C LEU A 383 -2.40 -2.56 10.82
N THR A 384 -1.42 -1.72 10.49
CA THR A 384 -1.70 -0.36 9.99
C THR A 384 -1.30 -0.16 8.53
N ALA A 385 -1.93 0.83 7.89
CA ALA A 385 -1.52 1.32 6.58
C ALA A 385 -0.11 1.96 6.58
N TYR A 386 0.60 1.97 7.71
CA TYR A 386 1.92 2.58 7.89
C TYR A 386 2.97 1.60 8.41
N GLN A 387 2.71 0.28 8.30
CA GLN A 387 3.64 -0.79 8.72
C GLN A 387 3.82 -0.92 10.24
N LYS A 388 2.76 -0.68 11.02
CA LYS A 388 2.75 -0.83 12.48
C LYS A 388 1.72 -1.87 12.94
N LEU A 389 1.72 -2.14 14.24
CA LEU A 389 0.82 -3.05 14.94
C LEU A 389 0.14 -2.30 16.09
N ILE A 390 -1.16 -2.48 16.26
CA ILE A 390 -1.96 -1.94 17.36
C ILE A 390 -2.56 -3.11 18.15
N ILE A 391 -2.47 -3.07 19.48
CA ILE A 391 -3.17 -4.00 20.39
C ILE A 391 -4.28 -3.23 21.09
N LEU A 392 -5.51 -3.72 21.03
CA LEU A 392 -6.70 -3.09 21.63
C LEU A 392 -7.01 -3.69 23.00
N ASP A 393 -7.98 -3.11 23.70
CA ASP A 393 -8.56 -3.64 24.95
C ASP A 393 -7.56 -3.86 26.08
N VAL A 394 -6.58 -2.99 26.22
CA VAL A 394 -5.56 -3.10 27.27
C VAL A 394 -6.04 -2.35 28.51
N PRO A 395 -6.28 -3.02 29.66
CA PRO A 395 -6.62 -2.36 30.92
C PRO A 395 -5.46 -1.50 31.45
N ASP A 396 -5.79 -0.46 32.21
CA ASP A 396 -4.80 0.47 32.78
C ASP A 396 -3.76 -0.26 33.64
N GLU A 397 -4.19 -1.23 34.43
CA GLU A 397 -3.34 -2.02 35.32
C GLU A 397 -2.41 -3.01 34.58
N LYS A 398 -2.64 -3.26 33.29
CA LYS A 398 -1.80 -4.14 32.44
C LYS A 398 -0.89 -3.37 31.49
N LEU A 399 -1.12 -2.07 31.34
CA LEU A 399 -0.48 -1.24 30.32
C LEU A 399 1.04 -1.25 30.42
N ASP A 400 1.59 -1.01 31.61
CA ASP A 400 3.04 -0.93 31.81
C ASP A 400 3.74 -2.27 31.54
N ALA A 401 3.13 -3.37 31.97
CA ALA A 401 3.66 -4.71 31.75
C ALA A 401 3.66 -5.08 30.26
N LEU A 402 2.57 -4.78 29.55
CA LEU A 402 2.47 -5.00 28.10
C LEU A 402 3.53 -4.18 27.36
N ARG A 403 3.66 -2.89 27.67
CA ARG A 403 4.63 -1.99 27.03
C ARG A 403 6.06 -2.46 27.25
N ALA A 404 6.41 -2.83 28.49
CA ALA A 404 7.74 -3.37 28.79
C ALA A 404 8.04 -4.67 28.01
N GLY A 405 7.04 -5.56 27.88
CA GLY A 405 7.15 -6.77 27.09
C GLY A 405 7.37 -6.49 25.59
N LEU A 406 6.63 -5.54 25.03
CA LEU A 406 6.75 -5.11 23.63
C LEU A 406 8.10 -4.43 23.36
N ASP A 407 8.57 -3.58 24.27
CA ASP A 407 9.87 -2.93 24.18
C ASP A 407 11.01 -3.97 24.20
N ALA A 408 10.89 -5.04 24.99
CA ALA A 408 11.85 -6.15 25.00
C ALA A 408 11.88 -6.95 23.67
N LEU A 409 10.84 -6.83 22.84
CA LEU A 409 10.79 -7.36 21.47
C LEU A 409 11.24 -6.34 20.41
N GLY A 410 11.63 -5.12 20.82
CA GLY A 410 11.98 -4.03 19.92
C GLY A 410 10.77 -3.30 19.31
N LEU A 411 9.55 -3.56 19.80
CA LEU A 411 8.30 -2.96 19.34
C LEU A 411 7.92 -1.77 20.23
N GLN A 412 8.34 -0.57 19.84
CA GLN A 412 8.26 0.60 20.70
C GLN A 412 6.91 1.31 20.62
N SER A 413 6.30 1.56 21.77
CA SER A 413 5.10 2.43 21.91
C SER A 413 5.43 3.92 22.00
N GLN A 414 6.69 4.26 22.32
CA GLN A 414 7.22 5.63 22.30
C GLN A 414 8.50 5.66 21.46
N PRO A 415 8.39 5.42 20.14
CA PRO A 415 9.55 5.43 19.26
C PRO A 415 10.12 6.84 19.05
N SER A 416 11.34 6.91 18.54
CA SER A 416 11.86 8.15 17.93
C SER A 416 11.04 8.55 16.70
N HIS A 417 11.16 9.82 16.28
CA HIS A 417 10.57 10.30 15.02
C HIS A 417 10.98 9.44 13.83
N TRP A 418 12.25 9.01 13.78
CA TRP A 418 12.82 8.24 12.68
C TRP A 418 12.25 6.82 12.61
N ARG A 419 12.08 6.16 13.75
CA ARG A 419 11.48 4.82 13.81
C ARG A 419 9.98 4.84 13.54
N GLN A 420 9.29 5.89 13.97
CA GLN A 420 7.86 6.03 13.74
C GLN A 420 7.55 6.31 12.27
N ASN A 421 8.23 7.30 11.69
CA ASN A 421 7.85 7.93 10.42
C ASN A 421 8.63 7.39 9.21
N LEU A 422 9.50 6.39 9.41
CA LEU A 422 10.17 5.70 8.31
C LEU A 422 9.34 4.51 7.81
N MET A 423 9.11 4.46 6.50
CA MET A 423 8.63 3.28 5.80
C MET A 423 9.64 2.80 4.77
N ALA A 424 9.69 1.49 4.56
CA ALA A 424 10.49 0.90 3.51
C ALA A 424 9.76 -0.25 2.82
N CYS A 425 9.96 -0.37 1.50
CA CYS A 425 9.45 -1.52 0.76
C CYS A 425 10.30 -2.78 1.06
N THR A 426 9.99 -3.91 0.42
CA THR A 426 10.77 -5.13 0.55
C THR A 426 12.23 -4.96 0.11
N GLY A 427 12.47 -4.19 -0.96
CA GLY A 427 13.82 -3.97 -1.49
C GLY A 427 14.42 -5.20 -2.16
N ILE A 428 15.71 -5.11 -2.50
CA ILE A 428 16.41 -6.12 -3.30
C ILE A 428 16.55 -7.47 -2.57
N GLU A 429 16.43 -7.48 -1.24
CA GLU A 429 16.49 -8.71 -0.42
C GLU A 429 15.57 -9.81 -0.98
N TYR A 430 14.34 -9.46 -1.42
CA TYR A 430 13.41 -10.43 -2.00
C TYR A 430 12.71 -9.97 -3.29
N CYS A 431 12.75 -8.68 -3.65
CA CYS A 431 11.99 -8.15 -4.78
C CYS A 431 12.79 -8.20 -6.09
N LYS A 432 12.26 -8.92 -7.09
CA LYS A 432 12.86 -9.03 -8.43
C LYS A 432 12.94 -7.71 -9.21
N LEU A 433 12.19 -6.69 -8.80
CA LEU A 433 12.12 -5.39 -9.49
C LEU A 433 12.99 -4.31 -8.83
N SER A 434 13.68 -4.64 -7.74
CA SER A 434 14.44 -3.66 -6.99
C SER A 434 15.82 -3.41 -7.59
N PHE A 435 16.27 -2.17 -7.52
CA PHE A 435 17.65 -1.77 -7.79
C PHE A 435 18.47 -1.58 -6.50
N ALA A 436 17.78 -1.54 -5.35
CA ALA A 436 18.34 -1.12 -4.08
C ALA A 436 17.81 -1.95 -2.90
N ASP A 437 18.62 -2.15 -1.87
CA ASP A 437 18.16 -2.61 -0.57
C ASP A 437 17.39 -1.49 0.15
N THR A 438 16.34 -1.87 0.84
CA THR A 438 15.51 -0.92 1.57
C THR A 438 15.22 -1.39 2.97
N ARG A 439 14.69 -2.60 3.12
CA ARG A 439 14.27 -3.09 4.44
C ARG A 439 15.45 -3.50 5.30
N GLY A 440 16.46 -4.15 4.72
CA GLY A 440 17.74 -4.46 5.38
C GLY A 440 18.47 -3.18 5.77
N ARG A 441 18.59 -2.24 4.82
CA ARG A 441 19.16 -0.90 5.07
C ARG A 441 18.44 -0.15 6.20
N ALA A 442 17.10 -0.16 6.23
CA ALA A 442 16.31 0.56 7.24
C ALA A 442 16.64 0.10 8.68
N GLN A 443 16.94 -1.18 8.90
CA GLN A 443 17.29 -1.71 10.23
C GLN A 443 18.55 -1.07 10.82
N HIS A 444 19.46 -0.59 9.97
CA HIS A 444 20.70 0.07 10.37
C HIS A 444 20.58 1.60 10.34
N LEU A 445 19.86 2.13 9.34
CA LEU A 445 19.67 3.56 9.17
C LEU A 445 18.84 4.18 10.31
N VAL A 446 17.81 3.50 10.81
CA VAL A 446 17.00 4.05 11.91
C VAL A 446 17.83 4.26 13.18
N PRO A 447 18.57 3.27 13.71
CA PRO A 447 19.46 3.49 14.85
C PRO A 447 20.54 4.55 14.59
N GLU A 448 21.05 4.64 13.36
CA GLU A 448 22.00 5.68 12.95
C GLU A 448 21.39 7.08 13.10
N LEU A 449 20.18 7.30 12.57
CA LEU A 449 19.48 8.57 12.67
C LEU A 449 19.07 8.90 14.12
N GLU A 450 18.66 7.90 14.89
CA GLU A 450 18.39 8.03 16.33
C GLU A 450 19.62 8.56 17.09
N ALA A 451 20.82 8.08 16.75
CA ALA A 451 22.06 8.55 17.35
C ALA A 451 22.51 9.93 16.82
N ARG A 452 22.44 10.16 15.50
CA ARG A 452 22.95 11.38 14.85
C ARG A 452 22.05 12.61 15.06
N LEU A 453 20.75 12.40 15.16
CA LEU A 453 19.72 13.44 15.25
C LEU A 453 18.92 13.36 16.55
N GLY A 454 19.46 12.68 17.56
CA GLY A 454 18.83 12.56 18.88
C GLY A 454 18.63 13.92 19.56
N ASP A 455 19.49 14.90 19.26
CA ASP A 455 19.35 16.29 19.70
C ASP A 455 18.09 16.96 19.14
N LEU A 456 17.68 16.61 17.92
CA LEU A 456 16.51 17.21 17.27
C LEU A 456 15.18 16.55 17.63
N ASN A 457 15.19 15.37 18.27
CA ASN A 457 13.95 14.67 18.63
C ASN A 457 13.05 15.50 19.55
N ALA A 458 13.60 16.37 20.39
CA ALA A 458 12.82 17.26 21.24
C ALA A 458 12.40 18.57 20.53
N GLU A 459 13.12 18.97 19.47
CA GLU A 459 12.88 20.21 18.71
C GLU A 459 11.87 20.02 17.57
N LEU A 460 11.75 18.81 17.03
CA LEU A 460 10.81 18.46 15.95
C LEU A 460 9.39 18.22 16.49
N ASP A 461 8.64 19.30 16.68
CA ASP A 461 7.20 19.23 17.01
C ASP A 461 6.30 18.77 15.84
N VAL A 462 6.85 18.64 14.63
CA VAL A 462 6.17 18.12 13.42
C VAL A 462 6.97 16.92 12.89
N PRO A 463 6.30 15.80 12.54
CA PRO A 463 7.00 14.63 12.01
C PRO A 463 7.63 14.91 10.65
N VAL A 464 8.84 14.35 10.42
CA VAL A 464 9.49 14.28 9.10
C VAL A 464 9.41 12.84 8.62
N THR A 465 8.60 12.60 7.59
CA THR A 465 8.38 11.26 7.03
C THR A 465 9.48 10.86 6.04
N VAL A 466 9.97 9.62 6.16
CA VAL A 466 11.05 9.09 5.32
C VAL A 466 10.62 7.80 4.64
N ASN A 467 10.55 7.79 3.31
CA ASN A 467 10.04 6.65 2.56
C ASN A 467 11.07 6.07 1.60
N ILE A 468 11.60 4.89 1.90
CA ILE A 468 12.66 4.23 1.13
C ILE A 468 12.08 3.17 0.18
N ASN A 469 12.26 3.40 -1.13
CA ASN A 469 11.73 2.52 -2.16
C ASN A 469 12.85 2.01 -3.07
N GLY A 470 12.86 0.72 -3.34
CA GLY A 470 13.94 0.10 -4.10
C GLY A 470 13.81 0.26 -5.61
N CYS A 471 12.66 0.74 -6.11
CA CYS A 471 12.41 0.97 -7.53
C CYS A 471 11.31 2.02 -7.76
N PRO A 472 11.06 2.44 -9.02
CA PRO A 472 10.04 3.44 -9.35
C PRO A 472 8.58 3.05 -9.09
N ASN A 473 8.29 1.80 -8.69
CA ASN A 473 6.91 1.34 -8.42
C ASN A 473 6.26 2.02 -7.22
N SER A 474 7.06 2.63 -6.32
CA SER A 474 6.58 3.39 -5.17
C SER A 474 5.71 2.56 -4.20
N CYS A 475 6.14 1.34 -3.89
CA CYS A 475 5.40 0.45 -2.98
C CYS A 475 5.34 1.01 -1.55
N ALA A 476 6.37 1.71 -1.11
CA ALA A 476 6.44 2.46 0.14
C ALA A 476 6.33 3.98 -0.10
N ARG A 477 5.58 4.41 -1.13
CA ARG A 477 5.02 5.77 -1.24
C ARG A 477 6.02 6.93 -1.31
N ILE A 478 6.93 6.89 -2.29
CA ILE A 478 7.97 7.91 -2.55
C ILE A 478 7.40 9.33 -2.55
N GLN A 479 6.33 9.57 -3.31
CA GLN A 479 5.92 10.92 -3.68
C GLN A 479 5.15 11.65 -2.59
N VAL A 480 4.73 10.97 -1.54
CA VAL A 480 3.89 11.52 -0.46
C VAL A 480 4.63 11.45 0.88
N ALA A 481 5.95 11.57 0.83
CA ALA A 481 6.83 11.70 1.98
C ALA A 481 7.53 13.05 1.96
N ASP A 482 7.87 13.54 3.14
CA ASP A 482 8.74 14.70 3.32
C ASP A 482 10.09 14.42 2.64
N ILE A 483 10.65 13.23 2.87
CA ILE A 483 11.88 12.74 2.23
C ILE A 483 11.63 11.35 1.61
N GLY A 484 11.36 11.32 0.31
CA GLY A 484 11.15 10.11 -0.47
C GLY A 484 12.38 9.68 -1.27
N PHE A 485 12.79 8.42 -1.15
CA PHE A 485 13.90 7.84 -1.90
C PHE A 485 13.41 6.85 -2.96
N LYS A 486 13.81 7.06 -4.21
CA LYS A 486 13.53 6.17 -5.35
C LYS A 486 14.80 5.48 -5.83
N GLY A 487 14.94 4.20 -5.51
CA GLY A 487 16.05 3.35 -5.88
C GLY A 487 16.24 3.22 -7.39
N GLN A 488 17.49 3.31 -7.82
CA GLN A 488 17.96 3.15 -9.19
C GLN A 488 19.46 2.85 -9.18
N MET A 489 19.99 2.30 -10.28
CA MET A 489 21.44 2.24 -10.46
C MET A 489 21.99 3.65 -10.72
N VAL A 490 23.09 3.97 -10.06
CA VAL A 490 23.83 5.23 -10.15
C VAL A 490 25.24 4.94 -10.64
N ASP A 491 25.86 5.87 -11.35
CA ASP A 491 27.24 5.76 -11.79
C ASP A 491 27.90 7.11 -11.47
N ASP A 492 28.96 7.06 -10.68
CA ASP A 492 29.78 8.19 -10.23
C ASP A 492 31.18 8.20 -10.88
N GLY A 493 31.42 7.31 -11.85
CA GLY A 493 32.71 7.10 -12.50
C GLY A 493 33.45 5.84 -12.05
N ASN A 494 33.01 5.17 -10.98
CA ASN A 494 33.58 3.90 -10.51
C ASN A 494 32.78 2.66 -10.92
N GLY A 495 31.73 2.85 -11.75
CA GLY A 495 30.82 1.80 -12.19
C GLY A 495 29.43 1.93 -11.57
N PRO A 496 28.50 1.04 -11.96
CA PRO A 496 27.13 1.10 -11.47
C PRO A 496 27.04 0.66 -10.00
N GLU A 497 26.55 1.55 -9.14
CA GLU A 497 26.30 1.31 -7.73
C GLU A 497 24.83 1.55 -7.37
N GLU A 498 24.41 1.02 -6.22
CA GLU A 498 23.10 1.27 -5.65
C GLU A 498 22.96 2.73 -5.19
N GLY A 499 21.91 3.42 -5.66
CA GLY A 499 21.58 4.73 -5.14
C GLY A 499 20.11 5.12 -5.33
N PHE A 500 19.82 6.36 -4.98
CA PHE A 500 18.47 6.87 -4.87
C PHE A 500 18.34 8.24 -5.54
N GLN A 501 17.24 8.44 -6.26
CA GLN A 501 16.74 9.79 -6.56
C GLN A 501 15.87 10.26 -5.41
N VAL A 502 16.07 11.51 -4.99
CA VAL A 502 15.33 12.13 -3.89
C VAL A 502 14.09 12.88 -4.39
N HIS A 503 13.00 12.75 -3.65
CA HIS A 503 11.75 13.48 -3.74
C HIS A 503 11.48 14.20 -2.43
N LEU A 504 11.17 15.49 -2.45
CA LEU A 504 11.04 16.30 -1.23
C LEU A 504 9.70 17.02 -1.13
N GLY A 505 9.12 17.01 0.07
CA GLY A 505 7.94 17.77 0.45
C GLY A 505 6.62 17.22 -0.08
N GLY A 506 6.52 15.90 -0.24
CA GLY A 506 5.25 15.24 -0.50
C GLY A 506 4.46 15.05 0.78
N SER A 507 3.13 15.19 0.73
CA SER A 507 2.28 14.93 1.90
C SER A 507 0.88 14.49 1.49
N LEU A 508 0.13 13.95 2.46
CA LEU A 508 -1.31 13.66 2.41
C LEU A 508 -2.05 14.53 3.44
N GLY A 509 -3.39 14.53 3.43
CA GLY A 509 -4.18 15.42 4.29
C GLY A 509 -4.16 16.87 3.80
N LEU A 510 -3.99 17.83 4.72
CA LEU A 510 -4.17 19.27 4.47
C LEU A 510 -3.34 19.84 3.30
N ASP A 511 -2.07 19.43 3.16
CA ASP A 511 -1.18 19.88 2.07
C ASP A 511 -0.98 18.78 1.01
N SER A 512 -2.02 17.98 0.74
CA SER A 512 -1.95 16.85 -0.19
C SER A 512 -1.28 17.23 -1.51
N GLY A 513 -0.11 16.64 -1.77
CA GLY A 513 0.76 17.05 -2.85
C GLY A 513 1.93 16.11 -3.03
N PHE A 514 2.52 16.14 -4.23
CA PHE A 514 3.67 15.29 -4.55
C PHE A 514 4.98 16.01 -4.34
N GLY A 515 5.95 15.29 -3.76
CA GLY A 515 7.29 15.81 -3.56
C GLY A 515 8.01 16.12 -4.88
N ARG A 516 8.75 17.23 -4.89
CA ARG A 516 9.54 17.68 -6.04
C ARG A 516 10.84 16.89 -6.17
N LYS A 517 11.29 16.69 -7.41
CA LYS A 517 12.59 16.07 -7.71
C LYS A 517 13.67 17.15 -7.77
N LEU A 518 14.86 16.82 -7.28
CA LEU A 518 16.05 17.66 -7.44
C LEU A 518 16.77 17.35 -8.77
N ARG A 519 17.23 18.39 -9.47
CA ARG A 519 17.88 18.25 -10.78
C ARG A 519 19.28 17.67 -10.62
N GLN A 520 19.66 16.65 -11.39
CA GLN A 520 21.01 16.06 -11.32
C GLN A 520 21.46 15.75 -9.88
N HIS A 521 20.55 15.21 -9.07
CA HIS A 521 20.84 14.85 -7.69
C HIS A 521 20.55 13.37 -7.50
N LYS A 522 21.52 12.69 -6.88
CA LYS A 522 21.52 11.29 -6.55
C LYS A 522 22.20 11.16 -5.18
N VAL A 523 21.76 10.21 -4.39
CA VAL A 523 22.32 9.88 -3.08
C VAL A 523 22.68 8.39 -3.13
N LEU A 524 23.93 8.05 -2.88
CA LEU A 524 24.35 6.65 -2.80
C LEU A 524 23.70 5.99 -1.58
N ALA A 525 23.53 4.68 -1.60
CA ALA A 525 22.96 3.96 -0.46
C ALA A 525 23.76 4.21 0.85
N THR A 526 25.07 4.37 0.74
CA THR A 526 25.98 4.69 1.85
C THR A 526 25.77 6.09 2.43
N GLU A 527 25.27 7.03 1.64
CA GLU A 527 25.12 8.46 1.99
C GLU A 527 23.75 8.82 2.58
N LEU A 528 22.82 7.86 2.68
CA LEU A 528 21.45 8.14 3.13
C LEU A 528 21.40 8.88 4.49
N GLY A 529 22.19 8.44 5.46
CA GLY A 529 22.26 9.08 6.78
C GLY A 529 22.81 10.50 6.71
N ASP A 530 23.89 10.70 5.94
CA ASP A 530 24.51 12.02 5.74
C ASP A 530 23.55 13.00 5.06
N TYR A 531 22.81 12.52 4.07
CA TYR A 531 21.82 13.33 3.37
C TYR A 531 20.66 13.73 4.28
N ILE A 532 20.07 12.77 5.00
CA ILE A 532 18.93 13.04 5.90
C ILE A 532 19.35 14.01 7.00
N GLU A 533 20.50 13.79 7.66
CA GLU A 533 20.98 14.71 8.68
C GLU A 533 21.14 16.13 8.13
N ARG A 534 21.79 16.28 6.98
CA ARG A 534 22.04 17.59 6.38
C ARG A 534 20.76 18.33 6.06
N VAL A 535 19.81 17.69 5.37
CA VAL A 535 18.57 18.35 4.95
C VAL A 535 17.66 18.67 6.15
N VAL A 536 17.62 17.80 7.16
CA VAL A 536 16.83 18.04 8.38
C VAL A 536 17.42 19.16 9.22
N ARG A 537 18.75 19.21 9.39
CA ARG A 537 19.41 20.31 10.10
C ARG A 537 19.21 21.65 9.38
N ASN A 538 19.23 21.65 8.04
CA ASN A 538 18.91 22.83 7.25
C ASN A 538 17.45 23.26 7.44
N PHE A 539 16.50 22.32 7.44
CA PHE A 539 15.10 22.59 7.75
C PHE A 539 14.97 23.27 9.11
N VAL A 540 15.47 22.67 10.19
CA VAL A 540 15.36 23.22 11.54
C VAL A 540 15.98 24.63 11.64
N LYS A 541 17.14 24.84 11.00
CA LYS A 541 17.81 26.14 10.98
C LYS A 541 17.00 27.25 10.28
N GLN A 542 16.25 26.91 9.25
CA GLN A 542 15.53 27.87 8.39
C GLN A 542 14.03 27.93 8.68
N ARG A 543 13.53 27.05 9.55
CA ARG A 543 12.13 26.89 9.87
C ARG A 543 11.54 28.15 10.49
N GLU A 544 10.36 28.54 10.03
CA GLU A 544 9.64 29.70 10.54
C GLU A 544 8.38 29.26 11.29
N GLY A 545 8.33 29.54 12.61
CA GLY A 545 7.17 29.17 13.44
C GLY A 545 6.84 27.68 13.38
N ASN A 546 5.58 27.35 13.09
CA ASN A 546 5.08 25.97 13.02
C ASN A 546 5.11 25.37 11.60
N GLU A 547 5.95 25.92 10.72
CA GLU A 547 6.09 25.46 9.33
C GLU A 547 6.40 23.97 9.26
N ARG A 548 5.74 23.25 8.34
CA ARG A 548 6.00 21.83 8.07
C ARG A 548 7.14 21.66 7.07
N PHE A 549 7.82 20.51 7.11
CA PHE A 549 8.91 20.21 6.17
C PHE A 549 8.47 20.38 4.70
N ALA A 550 7.29 19.87 4.34
CA ALA A 550 6.75 20.02 2.99
C ALA A 550 6.62 21.48 2.52
N GLN A 551 6.27 22.40 3.43
CA GLN A 551 6.15 23.83 3.13
C GLN A 551 7.54 24.47 2.95
N TRP A 552 8.46 24.19 3.86
CA TRP A 552 9.84 24.64 3.75
C TRP A 552 10.51 24.15 2.46
N ALA A 553 10.35 22.87 2.12
CA ALA A 553 10.95 22.26 0.93
C ALA A 553 10.49 22.91 -0.39
N VAL A 554 9.32 23.58 -0.42
CA VAL A 554 8.85 24.33 -1.59
C VAL A 554 9.60 25.65 -1.74
N ARG A 555 9.85 26.38 -0.65
CA ARG A 555 10.50 27.70 -0.69
C ARG A 555 12.03 27.65 -0.57
N ALA A 556 12.59 26.59 0.00
CA ALA A 556 14.01 26.46 0.26
C ALA A 556 14.86 26.52 -1.02
N ASP A 557 16.01 27.18 -0.92
CA ASP A 557 16.99 27.23 -1.99
C ASP A 557 17.48 25.82 -2.34
N GLU A 558 17.71 25.56 -3.63
CA GLU A 558 18.07 24.20 -4.10
C GLU A 558 19.38 23.69 -3.48
N ALA A 559 20.27 24.59 -3.05
CA ALA A 559 21.53 24.23 -2.38
C ALA A 559 21.29 23.62 -0.98
N ASP A 560 20.26 24.05 -0.26
CA ASP A 560 19.98 23.58 1.10
C ASP A 560 19.28 22.21 1.13
N LEU A 561 18.85 21.73 -0.04
CA LEU A 561 18.17 20.45 -0.22
C LEU A 561 19.07 19.33 -0.74
N ARG A 562 20.34 19.64 -1.01
CA ARG A 562 21.33 18.73 -1.63
C ARG A 562 22.24 18.09 -0.61
#